data_AF-A0A1H4ZR31-F1
#
_entry.id   AF-A0A1H4ZR31-F1
#
_cell.length_a   1.000
_cell.length_b   1.000
_cell.length_c   1.000
_cell.angle_alpha   90.00
_cell.angle_beta   90.00
_cell.angle_gamma   90.00
#
_symmetry.space_group_name_H-M   'P 1'
#
loop_
_entity.id
_entity.type
_entity.pdbx_description
1 polymer ?
#
loop_
_entity_poly.entity_id
_entity_poly.type
_entity_poly.pdbx_seq_one_letter_code
_entity_poly.pdbx_strand_id
1 'polypeptide(L)'
;MDRRSLLKIGAATVAGVALTGTGTALADTGLPPVAGMLGDRRANELWYQLDEISLYHPSQEVQDAYAVLFPFIQQNAPEGLYEKWRELSREPGYPRNYAEFAQPVEGPLKTLSKLQLDNFDRFYRGDDVGLATAFAAFGQGVLFDPRRAAQESEVHTMNGNPPNGYHFWHSIVRAQMFLGIDRHRWARIDAMIGFAWALQSLAKPDHRHVNPGLPRDQVRALARYWLPRSPAQLDRDFQAAPYPA
;
A
#
# COMPACT_ATOMS: atom_id res chain seq x y z
N MET A 1 27.17 6.77 -2.58
CA MET A 1 25.92 6.01 -2.36
C MET A 1 25.51 5.39 -3.69
N ASP A 2 25.42 4.06 -3.73
CA ASP A 2 25.30 3.26 -4.97
C ASP A 2 23.86 3.19 -5.47
N ARG A 3 23.63 3.25 -6.80
CA ARG A 3 22.31 3.17 -7.47
C ARG A 3 21.54 1.90 -7.07
N ARG A 4 22.25 0.83 -6.69
CA ARG A 4 21.66 -0.43 -6.19
C ARG A 4 21.05 -0.34 -4.79
N SER A 5 21.41 0.65 -3.97
CA SER A 5 20.83 0.82 -2.62
C SER A 5 19.48 1.53 -2.63
N LEU A 6 19.20 2.36 -3.63
CA LEU A 6 17.90 3.04 -3.77
C LEU A 6 16.81 2.11 -4.29
N LEU A 7 17.17 1.19 -5.18
CA LEU A 7 16.29 0.08 -5.58
C LEU A 7 15.94 -0.84 -4.41
N LYS A 8 16.81 -0.95 -3.39
CA LYS A 8 16.53 -1.77 -2.20
C LYS A 8 15.54 -1.13 -1.23
N ILE A 9 15.50 0.20 -1.13
CA ILE A 9 14.51 0.91 -0.29
C ILE A 9 13.11 0.82 -0.92
N GLY A 10 13.03 0.72 -2.26
CA GLY A 10 11.76 0.57 -2.99
C GLY A 10 11.32 -0.85 -3.31
N ALA A 11 12.23 -1.84 -3.33
CA ALA A 11 11.93 -3.18 -3.88
C ALA A 11 12.45 -4.39 -3.07
N ALA A 12 13.06 -4.21 -1.89
CA ALA A 12 13.68 -5.34 -1.17
C ALA A 12 13.23 -5.42 0.27
N THR A 13 12.30 -6.32 0.58
CA THR A 13 12.21 -6.85 1.94
C THR A 13 11.46 -8.18 1.96
N VAL A 14 12.08 -9.30 1.58
CA VAL A 14 11.66 -10.60 2.11
C VAL A 14 12.80 -11.62 2.14
N ALA A 15 13.02 -12.27 3.29
CA ALA A 15 13.56 -13.63 3.36
C ALA A 15 13.31 -14.34 4.73
N GLY A 16 12.97 -15.63 4.66
CA GLY A 16 13.11 -16.68 5.71
C GLY A 16 11.97 -16.88 6.73
N VAL A 17 11.53 -18.07 7.19
CA VAL A 17 11.73 -19.53 6.91
C VAL A 17 10.54 -20.30 7.52
N ALA A 18 9.87 -21.17 6.74
CA ALA A 18 9.03 -22.36 7.01
C ALA A 18 8.26 -22.55 8.34
N LEU A 19 6.96 -22.90 8.25
CA LEU A 19 6.29 -24.02 8.94
C LEU A 19 4.77 -24.08 8.59
N THR A 20 4.26 -25.30 8.54
CA THR A 20 2.99 -25.74 7.96
C THR A 20 1.76 -25.54 8.86
N GLY A 21 0.67 -24.99 8.33
CA GLY A 21 -0.65 -24.97 9.00
C GLY A 21 -1.80 -24.81 8.01
N THR A 22 -2.83 -25.65 8.13
CA THR A 22 -3.99 -25.78 7.23
C THR A 22 -5.13 -24.83 7.63
N GLY A 23 -5.69 -24.09 6.67
CA GLY A 23 -6.82 -23.16 6.89
C GLY A 23 -7.75 -23.02 5.67
N THR A 24 -9.03 -23.24 5.90
CA THR A 24 -10.18 -23.34 4.98
C THR A 24 -10.51 -22.11 4.13
N ALA A 25 -10.88 -22.31 2.85
CA ALA A 25 -11.31 -21.28 1.90
C ALA A 25 -12.84 -21.03 1.89
N LEU A 26 -13.27 -19.79 1.59
CA LEU A 26 -14.67 -19.41 1.37
C LEU A 26 -14.85 -18.42 0.18
N ALA A 27 -16.04 -18.54 -0.42
CA ALA A 27 -16.72 -17.78 -1.50
C ALA A 27 -16.21 -17.94 -2.95
N ASP A 28 -17.14 -18.29 -3.86
CA ASP A 28 -16.91 -18.44 -5.30
C ASP A 28 -16.75 -17.06 -5.95
N THR A 29 -15.58 -16.81 -6.50
CA THR A 29 -15.15 -15.52 -7.07
C THR A 29 -15.18 -15.52 -8.59
N GLY A 30 -15.54 -16.64 -9.22
CA GLY A 30 -15.31 -16.88 -10.65
C GLY A 30 -13.83 -16.96 -11.03
N LEU A 31 -12.92 -16.90 -10.05
CA LEU A 31 -11.48 -17.08 -10.24
C LEU A 31 -11.11 -18.56 -10.09
N PRO A 32 -10.18 -19.07 -10.90
CA PRO A 32 -9.72 -20.44 -10.74
C PRO A 32 -9.06 -20.64 -9.37
N PRO A 33 -9.23 -21.82 -8.75
CA PRO A 33 -8.60 -22.13 -7.49
C PRO A 33 -7.07 -22.16 -7.64
N VAL A 34 -6.37 -21.77 -6.57
CA VAL A 34 -4.91 -21.88 -6.46
C VAL A 34 -4.60 -22.81 -5.29
N ALA A 35 -3.96 -23.94 -5.57
CA ALA A 35 -3.68 -24.95 -4.55
C ALA A 35 -2.76 -24.37 -3.46
N GLY A 36 -3.18 -24.48 -2.19
CA GLY A 36 -2.41 -24.00 -1.04
C GLY A 36 -2.60 -22.51 -0.69
N MET A 37 -3.42 -21.76 -1.45
CA MET A 37 -3.77 -20.38 -1.11
C MET A 37 -4.65 -20.31 0.14
N LEU A 38 -4.39 -19.34 1.02
CA LEU A 38 -5.17 -19.08 2.23
C LEU A 38 -5.73 -17.65 2.22
N GLY A 39 -6.85 -17.45 2.92
CA GLY A 39 -7.55 -16.16 2.95
C GLY A 39 -8.51 -15.97 1.75
N ASP A 40 -8.96 -14.74 1.56
CA ASP A 40 -9.94 -14.41 0.52
C ASP A 40 -9.31 -14.49 -0.88
N ARG A 41 -9.95 -15.23 -1.80
CA ARG A 41 -9.41 -15.50 -3.14
C ARG A 41 -9.29 -14.24 -4.01
N ARG A 42 -10.25 -13.32 -3.91
CA ARG A 42 -10.31 -12.08 -4.70
C ARG A 42 -9.31 -11.05 -4.17
N ALA A 43 -9.14 -10.97 -2.86
CA ALA A 43 -8.13 -10.14 -2.20
C ALA A 43 -6.72 -10.62 -2.53
N ASN A 44 -6.44 -11.94 -2.46
CA ASN A 44 -5.17 -12.50 -2.93
C ASN A 44 -4.90 -12.11 -4.38
N GLU A 45 -5.89 -12.24 -5.28
CA GLU A 45 -5.68 -11.86 -6.69
C GLU A 45 -5.41 -10.36 -6.86
N LEU A 46 -6.11 -9.49 -6.11
CA LEU A 46 -5.89 -8.05 -6.15
C LEU A 46 -4.44 -7.70 -5.80
N TRP A 47 -3.91 -8.25 -4.69
CA TRP A 47 -2.57 -7.94 -4.22
C TRP A 47 -1.51 -8.61 -5.09
N TYR A 48 -1.71 -9.87 -5.47
CA TYR A 48 -0.85 -10.57 -6.41
C TYR A 48 -0.71 -9.79 -7.72
N GLN A 49 -1.83 -9.38 -8.34
CA GLN A 49 -1.80 -8.63 -9.60
C GLN A 49 -1.19 -7.24 -9.42
N LEU A 50 -1.42 -6.57 -8.29
CA LEU A 50 -0.77 -5.29 -8.02
C LEU A 50 0.76 -5.45 -7.99
N ASP A 51 1.28 -6.47 -7.32
CA ASP A 51 2.71 -6.75 -7.28
C ASP A 51 3.26 -7.11 -8.66
N GLU A 52 2.51 -7.89 -9.46
CA GLU A 52 2.90 -8.23 -10.83
C GLU A 52 3.08 -6.96 -11.68
N ILE A 53 2.09 -6.08 -11.70
CA ILE A 53 2.09 -4.94 -12.62
C ILE A 53 2.93 -3.76 -12.12
N SER A 54 3.24 -3.70 -10.82
CA SER A 54 3.98 -2.58 -10.23
C SER A 54 5.43 -2.91 -9.86
N LEU A 55 5.77 -4.19 -9.62
CA LEU A 55 7.08 -4.61 -9.13
C LEU A 55 7.76 -5.64 -10.03
N TYR A 56 7.12 -6.79 -10.28
CA TYR A 56 7.78 -7.94 -10.90
C TYR A 56 7.79 -7.90 -12.42
N HIS A 57 6.67 -7.52 -13.02
CA HIS A 57 6.46 -7.45 -14.46
C HIS A 57 5.83 -6.10 -14.87
N PRO A 58 6.40 -4.95 -14.46
CA PRO A 58 5.86 -3.66 -14.82
C PRO A 58 5.96 -3.42 -16.33
N SER A 59 4.91 -2.82 -16.90
CA SER A 59 4.93 -2.36 -18.30
C SER A 59 6.00 -1.30 -18.52
N GLN A 60 6.39 -1.06 -19.79
CA GLN A 60 7.37 -0.02 -20.11
C GLN A 60 6.92 1.36 -19.62
N GLU A 61 5.63 1.68 -19.74
CA GLU A 61 5.07 2.96 -19.26
C GLU A 61 5.32 3.17 -17.76
N VAL A 62 5.18 2.10 -16.96
CA VAL A 62 5.41 2.13 -15.51
C VAL A 62 6.90 2.26 -15.21
N GLN A 63 7.74 1.53 -15.95
CA GLN A 63 9.19 1.65 -15.82
C GLN A 63 9.68 3.06 -16.13
N ASP A 64 9.14 3.69 -17.18
CA ASP A 64 9.45 5.07 -17.56
C ASP A 64 8.99 6.07 -16.49
N ALA A 65 7.80 5.86 -15.93
CA ALA A 65 7.31 6.66 -14.80
C ALA A 65 8.26 6.57 -13.58
N TYR A 66 8.72 5.36 -13.23
CA TYR A 66 9.71 5.17 -12.16
C TYR A 66 11.06 5.81 -12.47
N ALA A 67 11.51 5.74 -13.74
CA ALA A 67 12.76 6.33 -14.18
C ALA A 67 12.78 7.87 -14.06
N VAL A 68 11.62 8.51 -14.02
CA VAL A 68 11.49 9.95 -13.74
C VAL A 68 11.25 10.21 -12.25
N LEU A 69 10.33 9.49 -11.63
CA LEU A 69 9.89 9.73 -10.26
C LEU A 69 11.00 9.48 -9.24
N PHE A 70 11.75 8.37 -9.34
CA PHE A 70 12.75 8.04 -8.34
C PHE A 70 13.96 8.98 -8.34
N PRO A 71 14.55 9.37 -9.48
CA PRO A 71 15.59 10.40 -9.50
C PRO A 71 15.08 11.74 -8.97
N PHE A 72 13.85 12.13 -9.30
CA PHE A 72 13.25 13.34 -8.76
C PHE A 72 13.16 13.31 -7.23
N ILE A 73 12.67 12.22 -6.64
CA ILE A 73 12.61 12.05 -5.18
C ILE A 73 14.01 12.08 -4.58
N GLN A 74 14.96 11.34 -5.15
CA GLN A 74 16.34 11.30 -4.64
C GLN A 74 17.00 12.69 -4.61
N GLN A 75 16.74 13.50 -5.64
CA GLN A 75 17.34 14.82 -5.76
C GLN A 75 16.65 15.88 -4.89
N ASN A 76 15.31 15.83 -4.76
CA ASN A 76 14.52 16.90 -4.16
C ASN A 76 13.97 16.54 -2.76
N ALA A 77 14.07 15.28 -2.36
CA ALA A 77 13.66 14.73 -1.08
C ALA A 77 14.66 13.63 -0.64
N PRO A 78 15.93 13.99 -0.37
CA PRO A 78 17.00 13.01 -0.12
C PRO A 78 16.76 12.12 1.12
N GLU A 79 16.04 12.63 2.11
CA GLU A 79 15.61 11.87 3.30
C GLU A 79 14.36 10.99 3.05
N GLY A 80 13.82 11.02 1.83
CA GLY A 80 12.64 10.30 1.40
C GLY A 80 11.41 11.19 1.22
N LEU A 81 10.50 10.73 0.35
CA LEU A 81 9.28 11.47 0.01
C LEU A 81 8.39 11.74 1.22
N TYR A 82 8.29 10.78 2.15
CA TYR A 82 7.51 10.95 3.37
C TYR A 82 8.06 12.05 4.27
N GLU A 83 9.39 12.11 4.44
CA GLU A 83 10.03 13.18 5.21
C GLU A 83 9.79 14.54 4.58
N LYS A 84 9.85 14.62 3.24
CA LYS A 84 9.53 15.86 2.52
C LYS A 84 8.07 16.27 2.67
N TRP A 85 7.14 15.32 2.59
CA TRP A 85 5.73 15.58 2.86
C TRP A 85 5.52 16.04 4.31
N ARG A 86 6.17 15.40 5.28
CA ARG A 86 6.05 15.73 6.71
C ARG A 86 6.61 17.11 7.04
N GLU A 87 7.71 17.51 6.40
CA GLU A 87 8.27 18.86 6.45
C GLU A 87 7.23 19.87 5.92
N LEU A 88 6.81 19.72 4.67
CA LEU A 88 5.97 20.70 3.98
C LEU A 88 4.55 20.77 4.56
N SER A 89 4.01 19.67 5.11
CA SER A 89 2.69 19.63 5.75
C SER A 89 2.59 20.39 7.07
N ARG A 90 3.73 20.75 7.67
CA ARG A 90 3.79 21.58 8.88
C ARG A 90 3.94 23.07 8.58
N GLU A 91 4.18 23.43 7.32
CA GLU A 91 4.36 24.82 6.93
C GLU A 91 3.02 25.51 6.69
N PRO A 92 2.91 26.83 6.93
CA PRO A 92 1.72 27.62 6.59
C PRO A 92 1.33 27.58 5.10
N GLY A 93 2.27 27.21 4.21
CA GLY A 93 2.05 27.09 2.77
C GLY A 93 1.30 25.83 2.34
N TYR A 94 1.06 24.88 3.25
CA TYR A 94 0.35 23.64 2.93
C TYR A 94 -1.13 23.90 2.62
N PRO A 95 -1.72 23.27 1.57
CA PRO A 95 -1.16 22.22 0.72
C PRO A 95 -0.41 22.68 -0.54
N ARG A 96 -0.32 23.99 -0.78
CA ARG A 96 0.18 24.54 -2.04
C ARG A 96 1.66 24.21 -2.27
N ASN A 97 2.50 24.36 -1.25
CA ASN A 97 3.94 24.06 -1.32
C ASN A 97 4.21 22.59 -1.69
N TYR A 98 3.40 21.64 -1.21
CA TYR A 98 3.54 20.23 -1.55
C TYR A 98 3.04 19.92 -2.96
N ALA A 99 1.97 20.59 -3.42
CA ALA A 99 1.53 20.52 -4.81
C ALA A 99 2.60 21.05 -5.77
N GLU A 100 3.18 22.22 -5.48
CA GLU A 100 4.28 22.82 -6.25
C GLU A 100 5.51 21.91 -6.28
N PHE A 101 5.85 21.29 -5.15
CA PHE A 101 6.90 20.27 -5.09
C PHE A 101 6.60 19.07 -6.00
N ALA A 102 5.37 18.57 -6.02
CA ALA A 102 5.01 17.39 -6.80
C ALA A 102 4.76 17.67 -8.30
N GLN A 103 4.50 18.92 -8.68
CA GLN A 103 4.14 19.33 -10.04
C GLN A 103 5.09 18.81 -11.14
N PRO A 104 6.43 18.79 -10.97
CA PRO A 104 7.35 18.29 -12.00
C PRO A 104 7.16 16.80 -12.33
N VAL A 105 6.54 16.02 -11.44
CA VAL A 105 6.29 14.58 -11.60
C VAL A 105 4.81 14.24 -11.76
N GLU A 106 3.97 15.20 -12.14
CA GLU A 106 2.54 14.98 -12.38
C GLU A 106 2.27 13.84 -13.39
N GLY A 107 3.03 13.78 -14.48
CA GLY A 107 2.93 12.73 -15.49
C GLY A 107 3.13 11.32 -14.90
N PRO A 108 4.30 11.02 -14.30
CA PRO A 108 4.51 9.77 -13.57
C PRO A 108 3.43 9.45 -12.53
N LEU A 109 2.99 10.45 -11.75
CA LEU A 109 1.94 10.26 -10.75
C LEU A 109 0.59 9.88 -11.36
N LYS A 110 0.24 10.38 -12.56
CA LYS A 110 -0.95 9.96 -13.33
C LYS A 110 -0.85 8.51 -13.79
N THR A 111 0.29 8.09 -14.33
CA THR A 111 0.52 6.70 -14.73
C THR A 111 0.36 5.75 -13.53
N LEU A 112 0.99 6.07 -12.40
CA LEU A 112 0.87 5.26 -11.18
C LEU A 112 -0.54 5.30 -10.56
N SER A 113 -1.25 6.42 -10.70
CA SER A 113 -2.65 6.52 -10.29
C SER A 113 -3.51 5.53 -11.08
N LYS A 114 -3.43 5.63 -12.40
CA LYS A 114 -4.18 4.79 -13.33
C LYS A 114 -3.91 3.31 -13.09
N LEU A 115 -2.65 2.91 -12.96
CA LEU A 115 -2.26 1.52 -12.70
C LEU A 115 -2.94 0.96 -11.45
N GLN A 116 -2.85 1.68 -10.33
CA GLN A 116 -3.40 1.20 -9.05
C GLN A 116 -4.92 1.16 -9.09
N LEU A 117 -5.56 2.22 -9.59
CA LEU A 117 -7.02 2.30 -9.64
C LEU A 117 -7.61 1.30 -10.62
N ASP A 118 -7.00 1.08 -11.78
CA ASP A 118 -7.44 0.05 -12.73
C ASP A 118 -7.36 -1.34 -12.09
N ASN A 119 -6.32 -1.63 -11.30
CA ASN A 119 -6.23 -2.89 -10.56
C ASN A 119 -7.30 -3.01 -9.48
N PHE A 120 -7.48 -1.98 -8.64
CA PHE A 120 -8.51 -2.00 -7.61
C PHE A 120 -9.91 -2.12 -8.19
N ASP A 121 -10.20 -1.44 -9.30
CA ASP A 121 -11.51 -1.48 -9.94
C ASP A 121 -11.72 -2.78 -10.74
N ARG A 122 -10.67 -3.39 -11.29
CA ARG A 122 -10.76 -4.72 -11.90
C ARG A 122 -11.32 -5.73 -10.90
N PHE A 123 -10.91 -5.63 -9.64
CA PHE A 123 -11.39 -6.53 -8.61
C PHE A 123 -12.63 -6.02 -7.90
N TYR A 124 -12.70 -4.77 -7.45
CA TYR A 124 -13.72 -4.24 -6.52
C TYR A 124 -14.45 -2.98 -7.02
N ARG A 125 -14.64 -2.82 -8.34
CA ARG A 125 -15.42 -1.68 -8.87
C ARG A 125 -16.82 -1.62 -8.24
N GLY A 126 -17.12 -0.49 -7.62
CA GLY A 126 -18.39 -0.24 -6.94
C GLY A 126 -18.56 -0.95 -5.59
N ASP A 127 -17.56 -1.69 -5.13
CA ASP A 127 -17.57 -2.48 -3.89
C ASP A 127 -16.52 -1.95 -2.90
N ASP A 128 -16.72 -0.72 -2.43
CA ASP A 128 -15.79 -0.06 -1.50
C ASP A 128 -15.69 -0.79 -0.15
N VAL A 129 -16.74 -1.51 0.26
CA VAL A 129 -16.75 -2.34 1.47
C VAL A 129 -15.88 -3.60 1.28
N GLY A 130 -15.99 -4.27 0.14
CA GLY A 130 -15.11 -5.37 -0.24
C GLY A 130 -13.66 -4.93 -0.34
N LEU A 131 -13.40 -3.77 -0.96
CA LEU A 131 -12.05 -3.22 -1.06
C LEU A 131 -11.46 -2.91 0.33
N ALA A 132 -12.22 -2.28 1.23
CA ALA A 132 -11.78 -2.04 2.61
C ALA A 132 -11.49 -3.36 3.35
N THR A 133 -12.23 -4.43 3.07
CA THR A 133 -11.98 -5.76 3.63
C THR A 133 -10.68 -6.36 3.07
N ALA A 134 -10.38 -6.14 1.78
CA ALA A 134 -9.11 -6.58 1.17
C ALA A 134 -7.89 -5.85 1.77
N PHE A 135 -8.01 -4.54 2.04
CA PHE A 135 -7.00 -3.78 2.79
C PHE A 135 -6.86 -4.28 4.23
N ALA A 136 -7.97 -4.65 4.87
CA ALA A 136 -7.92 -5.22 6.22
C ALA A 136 -7.19 -6.57 6.27
N ALA A 137 -7.42 -7.41 5.26
CA ALA A 137 -6.77 -8.72 5.16
C ALA A 137 -5.26 -8.58 4.88
N PHE A 138 -4.88 -7.62 4.03
CA PHE A 138 -3.48 -7.25 3.78
C PHE A 138 -2.79 -6.74 5.06
N GLY A 139 -3.36 -5.76 5.74
CA GLY A 139 -2.77 -5.21 6.97
C GLY A 139 -2.64 -6.25 8.08
N GLN A 140 -3.54 -7.23 8.15
CA GLN A 140 -3.43 -8.32 9.12
C GLN A 140 -2.42 -9.41 8.71
N GLY A 141 -2.01 -9.49 7.44
CA GLY A 141 -1.17 -10.57 6.91
C GLY A 141 -1.86 -11.93 6.93
N VAL A 142 -3.15 -11.97 6.58
CA VAL A 142 -3.96 -13.21 6.54
C VAL A 142 -4.16 -13.77 5.12
N LEU A 143 -3.55 -13.13 4.12
CA LEU A 143 -3.62 -13.52 2.72
C LEU A 143 -2.33 -14.22 2.33
N PHE A 144 -2.42 -15.49 1.95
CA PHE A 144 -1.27 -16.30 1.54
C PHE A 144 -1.41 -16.79 0.11
N ASP A 145 -0.43 -16.48 -0.71
CA ASP A 145 -0.35 -16.88 -2.11
C ASP A 145 0.92 -17.70 -2.38
N PRO A 146 0.80 -19.03 -2.57
CA PRO A 146 1.95 -19.89 -2.82
C PRO A 146 2.67 -19.60 -4.15
N ARG A 147 2.05 -18.82 -5.06
CA ARG A 147 2.72 -18.37 -6.29
C ARG A 147 3.93 -17.47 -6.01
N ARG A 148 4.02 -16.90 -4.81
CA ARG A 148 5.12 -16.02 -4.36
C ARG A 148 6.24 -16.76 -3.62
N ALA A 149 6.20 -18.09 -3.56
CA ALA A 149 7.20 -18.88 -2.82
C ALA A 149 8.65 -18.65 -3.30
N ALA A 150 8.86 -18.42 -4.60
CA ALA A 150 10.18 -18.13 -5.15
C ALA A 150 10.76 -16.78 -4.70
N GLN A 151 9.89 -15.85 -4.28
CA GLN A 151 10.27 -14.56 -3.71
C GLN A 151 10.28 -14.57 -2.18
N GLU A 152 9.98 -15.73 -1.58
CA GLU A 152 9.72 -15.91 -0.15
C GLU A 152 8.65 -14.96 0.40
N SER A 153 7.73 -14.47 -0.44
CA SER A 153 6.77 -13.40 -0.14
C SER A 153 5.32 -13.89 -0.16
N GLU A 154 5.07 -15.10 0.34
CA GLU A 154 3.76 -15.73 0.25
C GLU A 154 2.64 -14.94 0.96
N VAL A 155 2.94 -14.24 2.05
CA VAL A 155 1.97 -13.38 2.73
C VAL A 155 1.96 -11.97 2.15
N HIS A 156 0.80 -11.55 1.65
CA HIS A 156 0.60 -10.19 1.18
C HIS A 156 0.49 -9.23 2.37
N THR A 157 1.55 -8.46 2.60
CA THR A 157 1.64 -7.44 3.65
C THR A 157 2.71 -6.40 3.28
N MET A 158 2.65 -5.22 3.89
CA MET A 158 3.69 -4.20 3.70
C MET A 158 5.01 -4.68 4.32
N ASN A 159 6.13 -4.33 3.71
CA ASN A 159 7.43 -4.69 4.23
C ASN A 159 7.81 -3.91 5.51
N GLY A 160 8.49 -4.60 6.43
CA GLY A 160 9.13 -3.99 7.60
C GLY A 160 8.27 -3.94 8.87
N ASN A 161 8.96 -3.77 9.99
CA ASN A 161 8.37 -3.56 11.32
C ASN A 161 9.21 -2.48 12.04
N PRO A 162 8.84 -1.20 11.95
CA PRO A 162 7.55 -0.67 11.47
C PRO A 162 7.37 -0.70 9.93
N PRO A 163 6.13 -0.76 9.43
CA PRO A 163 5.84 -0.85 8.00
C PRO A 163 5.86 0.53 7.31
N ASN A 164 7.05 1.03 6.99
CA ASN A 164 7.24 2.39 6.45
C ASN A 164 6.55 2.64 5.10
N GLY A 165 6.22 1.61 4.33
CA GLY A 165 5.61 1.77 3.01
C GLY A 165 4.23 2.43 3.03
N TYR A 166 3.48 2.37 4.14
CA TYR A 166 2.22 3.12 4.26
C TYR A 166 2.43 4.64 4.25
N HIS A 167 3.51 5.12 4.89
CA HIS A 167 3.85 6.55 4.92
C HIS A 167 4.28 7.07 3.55
N PHE A 168 5.06 6.26 2.81
CA PHE A 168 5.40 6.55 1.42
C PHE A 168 4.14 6.59 0.54
N TRP A 169 3.26 5.59 0.68
CA TRP A 169 2.02 5.50 -0.10
C TRP A 169 1.10 6.70 0.16
N HIS A 170 0.88 7.05 1.44
CA HIS A 170 0.15 8.25 1.82
C HIS A 170 0.71 9.49 1.11
N SER A 171 2.03 9.70 1.17
CA SER A 171 2.68 10.87 0.55
C SER A 171 2.44 10.96 -0.97
N ILE A 172 2.53 9.83 -1.69
CA ILE A 172 2.19 9.75 -3.12
C ILE A 172 0.72 10.11 -3.37
N VAL A 173 -0.19 9.56 -2.57
CA VAL A 173 -1.63 9.79 -2.69
C VAL A 173 -1.98 11.25 -2.41
N ARG A 174 -1.33 11.89 -1.42
CA ARG A 174 -1.48 13.32 -1.16
C ARG A 174 -1.03 14.16 -2.36
N ALA A 175 0.11 13.85 -2.97
CA ALA A 175 0.58 14.52 -4.17
C ALA A 175 -0.45 14.40 -5.31
N GLN A 176 -0.94 13.19 -5.59
CA GLN A 176 -1.97 12.95 -6.60
C GLN A 176 -3.24 13.77 -6.34
N MET A 177 -3.72 13.78 -5.10
CA MET A 177 -4.93 14.51 -4.71
C MET A 177 -4.79 16.03 -4.89
N PHE A 178 -3.64 16.62 -4.54
CA PHE A 178 -3.43 18.06 -4.70
C PHE A 178 -3.19 18.49 -6.14
N LEU A 179 -2.67 17.61 -6.98
CA LEU A 179 -2.57 17.79 -8.43
C LEU A 179 -3.89 17.50 -9.16
N GLY A 180 -4.96 17.13 -8.44
CA GLY A 180 -6.27 16.83 -9.02
C GLY A 180 -6.37 15.48 -9.74
N ILE A 181 -5.39 14.60 -9.57
CA ILE A 181 -5.35 13.25 -10.16
C ILE A 181 -6.27 12.35 -9.33
N ASP A 182 -7.39 11.91 -9.92
CA ASP A 182 -8.35 10.97 -9.33
C ASP A 182 -8.75 11.28 -7.87
N ARG A 183 -8.77 12.58 -7.53
CA ARG A 183 -8.81 13.09 -6.16
C ARG A 183 -9.87 12.43 -5.28
N HIS A 184 -11.08 12.25 -5.79
CA HIS A 184 -12.18 11.67 -5.01
C HIS A 184 -11.99 10.18 -4.74
N ARG A 185 -11.39 9.45 -5.68
CA ARG A 185 -11.11 8.02 -5.52
C ARG A 185 -9.99 7.82 -4.50
N TRP A 186 -8.93 8.60 -4.64
CA TRP A 186 -7.81 8.59 -3.70
C TRP A 186 -8.19 9.01 -2.28
N ALA A 187 -9.08 10.01 -2.11
CA ALA A 187 -9.58 10.38 -0.79
C ALA A 187 -10.25 9.21 -0.04
N ARG A 188 -10.91 8.28 -0.76
CA ARG A 188 -11.53 7.10 -0.15
C ARG A 188 -10.50 6.00 0.15
N ILE A 189 -9.53 5.79 -0.74
CA ILE A 189 -8.51 4.76 -0.58
C ILE A 189 -7.49 5.15 0.49
N ASP A 190 -7.14 6.42 0.64
CA ASP A 190 -6.20 6.91 1.67
C ASP A 190 -6.64 6.52 3.09
N ALA A 191 -7.95 6.54 3.36
CA ALA A 191 -8.51 6.04 4.62
C ALA A 191 -8.32 4.52 4.80
N MET A 192 -8.35 3.75 3.70
CA MET A 192 -8.07 2.30 3.71
C MET A 192 -6.58 2.02 3.91
N ILE A 193 -5.69 2.87 3.38
CA ILE A 193 -4.24 2.82 3.63
C ILE A 193 -3.96 3.03 5.13
N GLY A 194 -4.53 4.08 5.73
CA GLY A 194 -4.41 4.31 7.18
C GLY A 194 -4.99 3.18 8.03
N PHE A 195 -6.11 2.60 7.60
CA PHE A 195 -6.71 1.44 8.27
C PHE A 195 -5.80 0.20 8.22
N ALA A 196 -5.23 -0.12 7.06
CA ALA A 196 -4.28 -1.23 6.90
C ALA A 196 -3.00 -1.02 7.71
N TRP A 197 -2.46 0.21 7.72
CA TRP A 197 -1.30 0.60 8.55
C TRP A 197 -1.55 0.32 10.03
N ALA A 198 -2.72 0.70 10.55
CA ALA A 198 -3.06 0.49 11.94
C ALA A 198 -3.24 -1.00 12.29
N LEU A 199 -3.85 -1.78 11.41
CA LEU A 199 -3.95 -3.24 11.59
C LEU A 199 -2.56 -3.87 11.60
N GLN A 200 -1.70 -3.53 10.65
CA GLN A 200 -0.36 -4.12 10.55
C GLN A 200 0.55 -3.75 11.73
N SER A 201 0.41 -2.52 12.23
CA SER A 201 1.13 -2.06 13.42
C SER A 201 0.84 -2.90 14.67
N LEU A 202 -0.36 -3.50 14.75
CA LEU A 202 -0.76 -4.41 15.83
C LEU A 202 -0.46 -5.87 15.49
N ALA A 203 -0.82 -6.28 14.27
CA ALA A 203 -0.79 -7.66 13.84
C ALA A 203 0.64 -8.17 13.57
N LYS A 204 1.56 -7.27 13.20
CA LYS A 204 2.99 -7.53 12.95
C LYS A 204 3.25 -8.81 12.12
N PRO A 205 2.59 -8.96 10.95
CA PRO A 205 2.78 -10.13 10.11
C PRO A 205 4.20 -10.18 9.57
N ASP A 206 4.67 -11.39 9.28
CA ASP A 206 5.80 -11.64 8.41
C ASP A 206 5.32 -11.98 6.98
N HIS A 207 6.26 -12.21 6.08
CA HIS A 207 5.97 -12.42 4.66
C HIS A 207 5.80 -13.89 4.26
N ARG A 208 5.97 -14.83 5.19
CA ARG A 208 6.01 -16.28 4.89
C ARG A 208 4.97 -17.06 5.66
N HIS A 209 4.64 -16.63 6.87
CA HIS A 209 3.73 -17.31 7.76
C HIS A 209 2.47 -16.49 7.93
N VAL A 210 1.33 -17.11 7.62
CA VAL A 210 0.03 -16.50 7.82
C VAL A 210 -0.16 -16.13 9.27
N ASN A 211 -0.57 -14.88 9.49
CA ASN A 211 -0.96 -14.41 10.81
C ASN A 211 -2.34 -15.01 11.17
N PRO A 212 -2.62 -15.40 12.43
CA PRO A 212 -3.96 -15.81 12.88
C PRO A 212 -5.08 -14.76 12.68
N GLY A 213 -4.73 -13.51 12.36
CA GLY A 213 -5.66 -12.39 12.28
C GLY A 213 -5.96 -11.77 13.64
N LEU A 214 -6.42 -10.51 13.64
CA LEU A 214 -6.78 -9.81 14.86
C LEU A 214 -8.20 -10.16 15.32
N PRO A 215 -8.53 -10.00 16.61
CA PRO A 215 -9.90 -10.09 17.10
C PRO A 215 -10.86 -9.19 16.31
N ARG A 216 -12.04 -9.73 15.96
CA ARG A 216 -13.02 -9.04 15.07
C ARG A 216 -13.48 -7.69 15.62
N ASP A 217 -13.62 -7.58 16.94
CA ASP A 217 -13.97 -6.35 17.65
C ASP A 217 -12.87 -5.30 17.53
N GLN A 218 -11.59 -5.70 17.60
CA GLN A 218 -10.45 -4.83 17.38
C GLN A 218 -10.41 -4.31 15.92
N VAL A 219 -10.60 -5.20 14.94
CA VAL A 219 -10.68 -4.80 13.52
C VAL A 219 -11.83 -3.80 13.29
N ARG A 220 -13.01 -4.04 13.89
CA ARG A 220 -14.16 -3.13 13.82
C ARG A 220 -13.92 -1.79 14.52
N ALA A 221 -13.19 -1.78 15.63
CA ALA A 221 -12.83 -0.56 16.34
C ALA A 221 -11.90 0.31 15.47
N LEU A 222 -10.88 -0.29 14.86
CA LEU A 222 -10.00 0.40 13.93
C LEU A 222 -10.76 0.88 12.69
N ALA A 223 -11.62 0.06 12.10
CA ALA A 223 -12.42 0.46 10.94
C ALA A 223 -13.27 1.71 11.24
N ARG A 224 -13.91 1.78 12.42
CA ARG A 224 -14.70 2.94 12.86
C ARG A 224 -13.85 4.20 13.04
N TYR A 225 -12.57 4.06 13.38
CA TYR A 225 -11.67 5.20 13.55
C TYR A 225 -11.13 5.68 12.20
N TRP A 226 -10.64 4.76 11.36
CA TRP A 226 -9.84 5.07 10.17
C TRP A 226 -10.66 5.34 8.92
N LEU A 227 -11.66 4.50 8.62
CA LEU A 227 -12.42 4.58 7.36
C LEU A 227 -13.21 5.88 7.16
N PRO A 228 -13.77 6.54 8.20
CA PRO A 228 -14.49 7.81 8.00
C PRO A 228 -13.56 9.04 8.00
N ARG A 229 -12.24 8.87 8.14
CA ARG A 229 -11.30 10.00 8.22
C ARG A 229 -11.26 10.78 6.92
N SER A 230 -11.35 12.09 7.04
CA SER A 230 -11.07 13.02 5.96
C SER A 230 -9.57 13.08 5.65
N PRO A 231 -9.19 13.52 4.44
CA PRO A 231 -7.82 13.81 4.06
C PRO A 231 -7.02 14.63 5.09
N ALA A 232 -7.61 15.69 5.65
CA ALA A 232 -6.92 16.55 6.62
C ALA A 232 -6.77 15.88 8.00
N GLN A 233 -7.65 14.94 8.36
CA GLN A 233 -7.49 14.14 9.57
C GLN A 233 -6.39 13.09 9.37
N LEU A 234 -6.36 12.42 8.22
CA LEU A 234 -5.29 11.49 7.85
C LEU A 234 -3.94 12.19 7.83
N ASP A 235 -3.85 13.40 7.26
CA ASP A 235 -2.60 14.19 7.28
C ASP A 235 -2.07 14.38 8.71
N ARG A 236 -2.95 14.52 9.71
CA ARG A 236 -2.56 14.60 11.13
C ARG A 236 -2.18 13.24 11.71
N ASP A 237 -2.94 12.19 11.41
CA ASP A 237 -2.65 10.84 11.90
C ASP A 237 -1.30 10.34 11.36
N PHE A 238 -0.98 10.61 10.09
CA PHE A 238 0.29 10.29 9.44
C PHE A 238 1.45 11.21 9.84
N GLN A 239 1.24 12.24 10.68
CA GLN A 239 2.37 12.93 11.33
C GLN A 239 3.04 12.04 12.38
N ALA A 240 2.29 11.10 12.96
CA ALA A 240 2.84 10.11 13.87
C ALA A 240 3.66 9.09 13.05
N ALA A 241 4.88 8.82 13.51
CA ALA A 241 5.71 7.78 12.94
C ALA A 241 6.56 7.13 14.04
N PRO A 242 6.85 5.83 13.92
CA PRO A 242 6.52 4.98 12.77
C PRO A 242 5.25 4.13 12.97
N TYR A 243 4.53 4.35 14.07
CA TYR A 243 3.25 3.73 14.39
C TYR A 243 2.18 4.80 14.55
N PRO A 244 0.89 4.46 14.41
CA PRO A 244 -0.18 5.39 14.73
C PRO A 244 -0.11 5.85 16.18
N ALA A 245 -0.56 7.09 16.42
CA ALA A 245 -0.65 7.69 17.76
C ALA A 245 -1.74 7.02 18.63
#